data_AF-A0A928YYA2-F1
#
_entry.id   AF-A0A928YYA2-F1
#
_cell.length_a   1.000
_cell.length_b   1.000
_cell.length_c   1.000
_cell.angle_alpha   90.00
_cell.angle_beta   90.00
_cell.angle_gamma   90.00
#
_symmetry.space_group_name_H-M   'P 1'
#
loop_
_entity.id
_entity.type
_entity.pdbx_description
1 polymer ?
#
loop_
_entity_poly.entity_id
_entity_poly.type
_entity_poly.pdbx_seq_one_letter_code
_entity_poly.pdbx_strand_id
1 'polypeptide(L)' 'MFRIAQTDLEQSIANLNISSVEKTFDCFRSPTAPPNTPCQPIKRVNGWKVTVTNYQRSIKYTINLNGTVLRKEVV' A
#
# COMPACT_ATOMS: atom_id res chain seq x y z
N MET A 1 -0.61 4.91 -9.69
CA MET A 1 0.49 4.66 -8.73
C MET A 1 1.87 5.04 -9.30
N PHE A 2 2.35 4.48 -10.41
CA PHE A 2 3.69 4.83 -10.94
C PHE A 2 3.94 6.31 -11.26
N ARG A 3 2.93 7.06 -11.70
CA ARG A 3 3.03 8.53 -11.84
C ARG A 3 3.26 9.25 -10.52
N ILE A 4 2.65 8.77 -9.44
CA ILE A 4 2.82 9.33 -8.10
C ILE A 4 4.25 9.03 -7.62
N ALA A 5 4.73 7.80 -7.84
CA ALA A 5 6.09 7.42 -7.47
C ALA A 5 7.18 8.21 -8.22
N GLN A 6 6.95 8.64 -9.47
CA GLN A 6 7.89 9.53 -10.17
C GLN A 6 8.06 10.86 -9.45
N THR A 7 6.96 11.46 -9.00
CA THR A 7 6.98 12.73 -8.26
C THR A 7 7.57 12.54 -6.87
N ASP A 8 7.15 11.51 -6.14
CA ASP A 8 7.59 11.27 -4.76
C ASP A 8 9.07 10.83 -4.66
N LEU A 9 9.63 10.18 -5.70
CA LEU A 9 11.03 9.74 -5.75
C LEU A 9 11.91 10.56 -6.70
N GLU A 10 11.34 11.62 -7.29
CA GLU A 10 12.02 12.55 -8.21
C GLU A 10 12.78 11.85 -9.36
N GLN A 11 12.21 10.77 -9.88
CA GLN A 11 12.88 9.90 -10.83
C GLN A 11 11.93 9.49 -11.96
N SER A 12 12.45 9.38 -13.19
CA SER A 12 11.71 8.81 -14.33
C SER A 12 11.27 7.37 -14.07
N ILE A 13 10.11 6.96 -14.61
CA ILE A 13 9.56 5.59 -14.49
C ILE A 13 10.61 4.54 -14.82
N ALA A 14 11.43 4.79 -15.85
CA ALA A 14 12.44 3.83 -16.32
C ALA A 14 13.46 3.44 -15.24
N ASN A 15 13.61 4.26 -14.20
CA ASN A 15 14.55 4.05 -13.09
C ASN A 15 13.81 3.79 -11.76
N LEU A 16 12.51 3.53 -11.81
CA LEU A 16 11.74 3.06 -10.66
C LEU A 16 11.61 1.54 -10.74
N ASN A 17 11.77 0.87 -9.61
CA ASN A 17 11.55 -0.56 -9.50
C ASN A 17 10.53 -0.87 -8.42
N ILE A 18 9.70 -1.89 -8.65
CA ILE A 18 8.87 -2.47 -7.59
C ILE A 18 9.72 -3.51 -6.86
N SER A 19 10.01 -3.28 -5.59
CA SER A 19 10.79 -4.20 -4.77
C SER A 19 9.92 -5.22 -4.01
N SER A 20 8.66 -4.89 -3.73
CA SER A 20 7.72 -5.80 -3.07
C SER A 20 6.27 -5.48 -3.43
N VAL A 21 5.45 -6.54 -3.47
CA VAL A 21 4.00 -6.46 -3.61
C VAL A 21 3.34 -7.44 -2.63
N GLU A 22 2.48 -6.92 -1.77
CA GLU A 22 1.70 -7.70 -0.81
C GLU A 22 0.21 -7.40 -0.98
N LYS A 23 -0.65 -8.42 -0.90
CA LYS A 23 -2.10 -8.21 -0.87
C LYS A 23 -2.51 -7.64 0.48
N THR A 24 -3.44 -6.67 0.47
CA THR A 24 -4.18 -6.28 1.67
C THR A 24 -5.53 -6.97 1.67
N PHE A 25 -6.03 -7.23 2.87
CA PHE A 25 -7.29 -7.92 3.08
C PHE A 25 -8.23 -7.08 3.91
N ASP A 26 -9.53 -7.26 3.67
CA ASP A 26 -10.55 -6.75 4.56
C ASP A 26 -10.43 -7.44 5.92
N CYS A 27 -10.85 -6.71 6.94
CA CYS A 27 -11.00 -7.29 8.25
C CYS A 27 -12.36 -6.94 8.82
N PHE A 28 -12.97 -7.93 9.48
CA PHE A 28 -14.25 -7.81 10.13
C PHE A 28 -14.03 -7.19 11.52
N ARG A 29 -14.70 -6.07 11.78
CA ARG A 29 -14.81 -5.51 13.14
C ARG A 29 -16.22 -5.78 13.64
N SER A 30 -16.32 -6.51 14.75
CA SER A 30 -17.62 -6.66 15.41
C SER A 30 -18.13 -5.29 15.86
N PRO A 31 -19.38 -4.92 15.57
CA PRO A 31 -19.94 -3.63 15.99
C PRO A 31 -19.95 -3.43 17.51
N THR A 32 -19.97 -4.53 18.27
CA THR A 32 -19.98 -4.54 19.74
C THR A 32 -18.59 -4.69 20.35
N ALA A 33 -17.53 -4.81 19.54
CA ALA A 33 -16.18 -4.95 20.08
C ALA A 33 -15.71 -3.64 20.73
N PRO A 34 -14.96 -3.72 21.85
CA PRO A 34 -14.32 -2.56 22.44
C PRO A 34 -13.42 -1.81 21.42
N PRO A 35 -13.23 -0.49 21.58
CA PRO A 35 -12.26 0.27 20.80
C PRO A 35 -10.88 -0.40 20.82
N ASN A 36 -10.19 -0.38 19.68
CA ASN A 36 -8.86 -0.99 19.47
C ASN A 36 -8.81 -2.53 19.50
N THR A 37 -9.95 -3.22 19.60
CA THR A 37 -9.97 -4.68 19.43
C THR A 37 -9.47 -5.03 18.02
N PRO A 38 -8.47 -5.92 17.88
CA PRO A 38 -8.00 -6.36 16.58
C PRO A 38 -9.15 -6.92 15.75
N CYS A 39 -9.20 -6.53 14.48
CA CYS A 39 -10.22 -7.03 13.58
C CYS A 39 -9.93 -8.47 13.16
N GLN A 40 -10.99 -9.26 12.98
CA GLN A 40 -10.88 -10.64 12.50
C GLN A 40 -10.55 -10.62 11.00
N PRO A 41 -9.54 -11.37 10.54
CA PRO A 41 -9.15 -11.36 9.14
C PRO A 41 -10.25 -11.99 8.27
N ILE A 42 -10.63 -11.31 7.19
CA ILE A 42 -11.47 -11.88 6.14
C ILE A 42 -10.55 -12.24 4.98
N LYS A 43 -10.70 -13.41 4.34
CA LYS A 43 -9.95 -13.77 3.13
C LYS A 43 -10.42 -13.01 1.87
N ARG A 44 -10.85 -11.76 2.01
CA ARG A 44 -11.26 -10.90 0.89
C ARG A 44 -10.17 -9.87 0.64
N VAL A 45 -9.55 -9.93 -0.54
CA VAL A 45 -8.55 -8.94 -0.95
C VAL A 45 -9.24 -7.59 -1.16
N ASN A 46 -8.67 -6.53 -0.59
CA ASN A 46 -9.19 -5.16 -0.72
C ASN A 46 -8.18 -4.16 -1.32
N GLY A 47 -6.98 -4.64 -1.68
CA GLY A 47 -5.94 -3.80 -2.25
C GLY A 47 -4.57 -4.44 -2.21
N TRP A 48 -3.55 -3.59 -2.32
CA TRP A 48 -2.14 -3.99 -2.29
C TRP A 48 -1.30 -2.99 -1.53
N LYS A 49 -0.25 -3.49 -0.87
CA LYS A 49 0.92 -2.70 -0.47
C LYS A 49 1.99 -2.91 -1.52
N VAL A 50 2.44 -1.84 -2.15
CA VAL A 50 3.47 -1.88 -3.18
C VAL A 50 4.62 -1.00 -2.75
N THR A 51 5.81 -1.56 -2.65
CA THR A 51 7.03 -0.80 -2.38
C THR A 51 7.72 -0.48 -3.69
N VAL A 52 7.89 0.81 -3.95
CA VAL A 52 8.62 1.34 -5.11
C VAL A 52 9.91 1.97 -4.64
N THR A 53 11.00 1.72 -5.35
CA THR A 53 12.33 2.23 -5.03
C THR A 53 12.99 2.86 -6.25
N ASN A 54 13.83 3.87 -6.02
CA ASN A 54 14.79 4.39 -7.00
C ASN A 54 16.23 3.95 -6.65
N TYR A 55 16.37 2.85 -5.88
CA TYR A 55 17.63 2.32 -5.33
C TYR A 55 18.34 3.19 -4.27
N GLN A 56 17.90 4.44 -4.09
CA GLN A 56 18.38 5.32 -3.02
C GLN A 56 17.36 5.44 -1.87
N ARG A 57 16.07 5.44 -2.23
CA ARG A 57 14.93 5.57 -1.32
C ARG A 57 13.84 4.59 -1.72
N SER A 58 13.04 4.18 -0.75
CA SER A 58 11.88 3.34 -0.97
C SER A 58 10.63 3.98 -0.36
N ILE A 59 9.52 3.88 -1.07
CA ILE A 59 8.21 4.31 -0.58
C ILE A 59 7.23 3.17 -0.77
N LYS A 60 6.53 2.82 0.31
CA LYS A 60 5.47 1.83 0.32
C LYS A 60 4.11 2.53 0.19
N TYR A 61 3.38 2.18 -0.85
CA TYR A 61 2.05 2.67 -1.15
C TYR A 61 1.02 1.62 -0.77
N THR A 62 0.00 1.98 0.00
CA THR A 62 -1.21 1.18 0.13
C THR A 62 -2.21 1.67 -0.91
N ILE A 63 -2.61 0.79 -1.82
CA ILE A 63 -3.54 1.08 -2.91
C ILE A 63 -4.79 0.22 -2.77
N ASN A 64 -5.96 0.79 -3.06
CA ASN A 64 -7.21 0.02 -3.12
C ASN A 64 -7.36 -0.70 -4.47
N LEU A 65 -8.43 -1.48 -4.64
CA LEU A 65 -8.73 -2.21 -5.88
C LEU A 65 -8.91 -1.31 -7.11
N ASN A 66 -9.24 -0.03 -6.92
CA ASN A 66 -9.40 0.94 -8.00
C ASN A 66 -8.06 1.63 -8.38
N GLY A 67 -6.95 1.26 -7.73
CA GLY A 67 -5.64 1.86 -7.95
C GLY A 67 -5.44 3.22 -7.29
N THR A 68 -6.36 3.65 -6.43
CA THR A 68 -6.24 4.88 -5.61
C THR A 68 -5.26 4.61 -4.47
N VAL A 69 -4.33 5.54 -4.24
CA VAL A 69 -3.42 5.50 -3.08
C VAL A 69 -4.17 5.94 -1.84
N LEU A 70 -4.29 5.05 -0.87
CA LEU A 70 -4.91 5.29 0.43
C LEU A 70 -3.90 5.82 1.47
N ARG A 71 -2.65 5.34 1.38
CA ARG A 71 -1.57 5.69 2.32
C ARG A 71 -0.22 5.58 1.63
N LYS A 72 0.74 6.41 2.04
CA LYS A 72 2.14 6.34 1.65
C LYS A 72 3.06 6.41 2.87
N GLU A 73 4.17 5.69 2.83
CA GLU A 73 5.17 5.61 3.91
C GLU A 73 6.58 5.46 3.33
N VAL A 74 7.55 6.21 3.84
CA VAL A 74 8.97 5.99 3.52
C VAL A 74 9.45 4.74 4.26
N VAL A 75 10.23 3.90 3.57
CA VAL A 75 10.77 2.62 4.09
C VAL A 75 12.27 2.61 3.96
#